data_AF-A0A2N2SDZ5-F1
#
_entry.id   AF-A0A2N2SDZ5-F1
#
_cell.length_a   1.000
_cell.length_b   1.000
_cell.length_c   1.000
_cell.angle_alpha   90.00
_cell.angle_beta   90.00
_cell.angle_gamma   90.00
#
_symmetry.space_group_name_H-M   'P 1'
#
loop_
_entity.id
_entity.type
_entity.pdbx_description
1 polymer ?
#
loop_
_entity_poly.entity_id
_entity_poly.type
_entity_poly.pdbx_seq_one_letter_code
_entity_poly.pdbx_strand_id
1 'polypeptide(L)'
;LAPLLPGCTLEFILPEAYFSACRAADKGSRPYSIRASVAFLGTALDVPAANLRAVIAPFGDTLIEEYRIGFTQLGRDEVVHGVVWPLLGSEDESVDVPGEIEAMLRECGVGDVRFLDHRFPLEFCDDCGAPMYPSAEGEVAHAEMPEEQAEQIPRHLH
;
A
#
# COMPACT_ATOMS: atom_id res chain seq x y z
N LEU A 1 19.61 15.03 16.74
CA LEU A 1 19.31 14.23 15.52
C LEU A 1 17.82 13.98 15.35
N ALA A 2 17.05 13.69 16.42
CA ALA A 2 15.59 13.53 16.35
C ALA A 2 14.74 14.70 15.79
N PRO A 3 15.10 16.00 15.87
CA PRO A 3 14.20 17.05 15.39
C PRO A 3 14.20 17.27 13.87
N LEU A 4 14.97 16.48 13.10
CA LEU A 4 15.10 16.67 11.64
C LEU A 4 14.12 15.82 10.80
N LEU A 5 13.32 14.96 11.44
CA LEU A 5 12.45 14.01 10.72
C LEU A 5 11.03 13.93 11.35
N PRO A 6 10.23 14.99 11.29
CA PRO A 6 8.82 14.89 11.66
C PRO A 6 8.13 13.85 10.76
N GLY A 7 7.59 12.77 11.36
CA GLY A 7 6.90 11.68 10.64
C GLY A 7 7.69 10.36 10.54
N CYS A 8 8.94 10.29 10.99
CA CYS A 8 9.71 9.04 10.99
C CYS A 8 9.51 8.25 12.31
N THR A 9 9.19 6.97 12.19
CA THR A 9 9.21 6.00 13.29
C THR A 9 10.55 5.28 13.30
N LEU A 10 11.19 5.17 14.47
CA LEU A 10 12.44 4.42 14.65
C LEU A 10 12.17 3.20 15.54
N GLU A 11 12.48 2.03 15.04
CA GLU A 11 12.43 0.76 15.79
C GLU A 11 13.80 0.06 15.71
N PHE A 12 14.27 -0.47 16.85
CA PHE A 12 15.57 -1.14 16.94
C PHE A 12 15.36 -2.65 17.05
N ILE A 13 16.04 -3.42 16.19
CA ILE A 13 15.95 -4.89 16.14
C ILE A 13 17.32 -5.51 16.47
N LEU A 14 17.33 -6.63 17.21
CA LEU A 14 18.55 -7.38 17.55
C LEU A 14 19.13 -8.09 16.31
N PRO A 15 20.47 -8.18 16.16
CA PRO A 15 21.09 -8.80 15.00
C PRO A 15 20.87 -10.32 14.97
N GLU A 16 20.14 -10.80 13.95
CA GLU A 16 20.04 -12.23 13.59
C GLU A 16 21.03 -12.60 12.46
N ALA A 17 21.01 -13.86 12.00
CA ALA A 17 21.75 -14.25 10.80
C ALA A 17 21.27 -13.42 9.59
N TYR A 18 22.20 -12.94 8.75
CA TYR A 18 21.93 -11.95 7.68
C TYR A 18 20.67 -12.24 6.84
N PHE A 19 20.43 -13.50 6.46
CA PHE A 19 19.29 -13.88 5.64
C PHE A 19 17.93 -13.90 6.37
N SER A 20 17.90 -14.23 7.67
CA SER A 20 16.66 -14.19 8.47
C SER A 20 16.32 -12.76 8.85
N ALA A 21 17.33 -11.97 9.21
CA ALA A 21 17.19 -10.55 9.55
C ALA A 21 16.60 -9.73 8.40
N CYS A 22 17.09 -9.92 7.15
CA CYS A 22 16.54 -9.20 5.99
C CYS A 22 15.08 -9.56 5.73
N ARG A 23 14.70 -10.85 5.75
CA ARG A 23 13.30 -11.26 5.56
C ARG A 23 12.39 -10.75 6.66
N ALA A 24 12.85 -10.76 7.91
CA ALA A 24 12.08 -10.22 9.03
C ALA A 24 11.89 -8.70 8.91
N ALA A 25 12.93 -7.97 8.50
CA ALA A 25 12.85 -6.53 8.24
C ALA A 25 11.91 -6.20 7.08
N ASP A 26 12.01 -6.94 5.96
CA ASP A 26 11.14 -6.74 4.80
C ASP A 26 9.67 -7.01 5.17
N LYS A 27 9.38 -8.07 5.92
CA LYS A 27 8.04 -8.33 6.48
C LYS A 27 7.58 -7.21 7.41
N GLY A 28 8.44 -6.75 8.32
CA GLY A 28 8.15 -5.65 9.24
C GLY A 28 7.90 -4.31 8.54
N SER A 29 8.40 -4.12 7.33
CA SER A 29 8.21 -2.89 6.54
C SER A 29 6.85 -2.81 5.83
N ARG A 30 6.14 -3.94 5.64
CA ARG A 30 4.85 -3.93 4.91
C ARG A 30 3.77 -3.15 5.65
N PRO A 31 3.56 -3.35 6.98
CA PRO A 31 2.69 -2.48 7.78
C PRO A 31 3.04 -1.00 7.69
N TYR A 32 4.34 -0.67 7.64
CA TYR A 32 4.80 0.71 7.54
C TYR A 32 4.38 1.36 6.23
N SER A 33 4.40 0.63 5.12
CA SER A 33 3.98 1.15 3.82
C SER A 33 2.51 1.59 3.82
N ILE A 34 1.60 0.79 4.39
CA ILE A 34 0.18 1.17 4.54
C ILE A 34 0.03 2.40 5.43
N ARG A 35 0.68 2.43 6.60
CA ARG A 35 0.62 3.56 7.53
C ARG A 35 1.10 4.85 6.89
N ALA A 36 2.23 4.80 6.18
CA ALA A 36 2.80 5.94 5.48
C ALA A 36 1.87 6.43 4.37
N SER A 37 1.31 5.52 3.55
CA SER A 37 0.37 5.86 2.49
C SER A 37 -0.91 6.51 2.99
N VAL A 38 -1.51 5.99 4.07
CA VAL A 38 -2.72 6.59 4.65
C VAL A 38 -2.43 7.99 5.23
N ALA A 39 -1.31 8.16 5.93
CA ALA A 39 -0.90 9.46 6.46
C ALA A 39 -0.59 10.48 5.35
N PHE A 40 0.11 10.03 4.29
CA PHE A 40 0.39 10.83 3.11
C PHE A 40 -0.91 11.28 2.43
N LEU A 41 -1.82 10.34 2.14
CA LEU A 41 -3.09 10.65 1.49
C LEU A 41 -3.95 11.59 2.32
N GLY A 42 -4.03 11.38 3.64
CA GLY A 42 -4.78 12.27 4.51
C GLY A 42 -4.26 13.71 4.48
N THR A 43 -2.93 13.87 4.36
CA THR A 43 -2.30 15.19 4.23
C THR A 43 -2.46 15.77 2.83
N ALA A 44 -2.18 14.98 1.79
CA ALA A 44 -2.13 15.44 0.40
C ALA A 44 -3.53 15.77 -0.16
N LEU A 45 -4.57 15.09 0.32
CA LEU A 45 -5.94 15.29 -0.13
C LEU A 45 -6.76 16.15 0.84
N ASP A 46 -6.20 16.51 2.00
CA ASP A 46 -6.89 17.21 3.10
C ASP A 46 -8.20 16.51 3.52
N VAL A 47 -8.13 15.19 3.70
CA VAL A 47 -9.27 14.36 4.12
C VAL A 47 -8.89 13.46 5.29
N PRO A 48 -9.83 13.16 6.22
CA PRO A 48 -9.57 12.14 7.24
C PRO A 48 -9.43 10.75 6.59
N ALA A 49 -8.68 9.85 7.23
CA ALA A 49 -8.52 8.46 6.77
C ALA A 49 -9.86 7.72 6.57
N ALA A 50 -10.88 8.07 7.36
CA ALA A 50 -12.24 7.52 7.23
C ALA A 50 -12.93 7.86 5.90
N ASN A 51 -12.43 8.87 5.17
CA ASN A 51 -12.91 9.27 3.85
C ASN A 51 -12.11 8.62 2.70
N LEU A 52 -11.20 7.71 3.02
CA LEU A 52 -10.51 6.88 2.04
C LEU A 52 -11.22 5.52 1.92
N ARG A 53 -11.16 4.95 0.72
CA ARG A 53 -11.44 3.54 0.45
C ARG A 53 -10.14 2.84 0.10
N ALA A 54 -9.96 1.63 0.61
CA ALA A 54 -8.89 0.73 0.21
C ALA A 54 -9.48 -0.52 -0.45
N VAL A 55 -8.94 -0.90 -1.61
CA VAL A 55 -9.31 -2.12 -2.34
C VAL A 55 -8.09 -3.03 -2.36
N ILE A 56 -8.24 -4.24 -1.86
CA ILE A 56 -7.19 -5.26 -1.77
C ILE A 56 -7.49 -6.32 -2.83
N ALA A 57 -6.49 -6.70 -3.62
CA ALA A 57 -6.63 -7.82 -4.55
C ALA A 57 -5.32 -8.63 -4.66
N PRO A 58 -5.42 -9.95 -4.94
CA PRO A 58 -4.26 -10.79 -5.21
C PRO A 58 -3.73 -10.60 -6.64
N PHE A 59 -2.41 -10.60 -6.78
CA PHE A 59 -1.70 -10.49 -8.06
C PHE A 59 -0.71 -11.64 -8.23
N GLY A 60 -0.61 -12.16 -9.45
CA GLY A 60 0.32 -13.22 -9.83
C GLY A 60 -0.18 -14.07 -10.99
N ASP A 61 0.72 -14.86 -11.59
CA ASP A 61 0.39 -15.67 -12.77
C ASP A 61 -0.29 -17.00 -12.39
N THR A 62 0.49 -17.97 -11.91
CA THR A 62 -0.03 -19.30 -11.49
C THR A 62 -0.40 -19.32 -10.01
N LEU A 63 0.42 -18.67 -9.18
CA LEU A 63 0.25 -18.53 -7.74
C LEU A 63 0.05 -17.05 -7.41
N ILE A 64 -0.41 -16.75 -6.19
CA ILE A 64 -0.40 -15.38 -5.69
C ILE A 64 1.04 -15.05 -5.33
N GLU A 65 1.57 -13.98 -5.90
CA GLU A 65 2.93 -13.49 -5.69
C GLU A 65 2.94 -12.26 -4.77
N GLU A 66 1.90 -11.43 -4.87
CA GLU A 66 1.72 -10.25 -4.04
C GLU A 66 0.25 -9.89 -3.89
N TYR A 67 -0.07 -9.12 -2.85
CA TYR A 67 -1.33 -8.37 -2.80
C TYR A 67 -1.05 -6.94 -3.17
N ARG A 68 -1.97 -6.28 -3.89
CA ARG A 68 -1.91 -4.84 -4.11
C ARG A 68 -3.12 -4.18 -3.47
N ILE A 69 -2.88 -3.00 -2.93
CA ILE A 69 -3.89 -2.16 -2.30
C ILE A 69 -4.02 -0.90 -3.15
N GLY A 70 -5.19 -0.66 -3.74
CA GLY A 70 -5.53 0.60 -4.40
C GLY A 70 -6.30 1.50 -3.44
N PHE A 71 -5.99 2.79 -3.42
CA PHE A 71 -6.68 3.79 -2.60
C PHE A 71 -7.49 4.74 -3.46
N THR A 72 -8.72 5.01 -3.07
CA THR A 72 -9.58 6.05 -3.65
C THR A 72 -10.16 6.95 -2.55
N GLN A 73 -10.63 8.14 -2.90
CA GLN A 73 -11.52 8.90 -2.01
C GLN A 73 -12.93 8.30 -2.05
N LEU A 74 -13.65 8.32 -0.93
CA LEU A 74 -15.05 7.92 -0.92
C LEU A 74 -15.88 8.76 -1.92
N GLY A 75 -16.68 8.07 -2.73
CA GLY A 75 -17.49 8.70 -3.78
C GLY A 75 -16.74 8.98 -5.08
N ARG A 76 -15.47 8.58 -5.18
CA ARG A 76 -14.68 8.59 -6.42
C ARG A 76 -14.15 7.18 -6.72
N ASP A 77 -13.98 6.91 -8.00
CA ASP A 77 -13.52 5.60 -8.49
C ASP A 77 -12.03 5.62 -8.93
N GLU A 78 -11.47 6.81 -9.15
CA GLU A 78 -10.05 6.99 -9.47
C GLU A 78 -9.13 6.51 -8.34
N VAL A 79 -8.18 5.65 -8.72
CA VAL A 79 -7.10 5.21 -7.84
C VAL A 79 -6.07 6.33 -7.76
N VAL A 80 -5.92 6.90 -6.56
CA VAL A 80 -5.02 8.03 -6.32
C VAL A 80 -3.66 7.61 -5.79
N HIS A 81 -3.58 6.42 -5.20
CA HIS A 81 -2.33 5.86 -4.68
C HIS A 81 -2.45 4.34 -4.54
N GLY A 82 -1.32 3.66 -4.43
CA GLY A 82 -1.30 2.22 -4.24
C GLY A 82 -0.10 1.73 -3.44
N VAL A 83 -0.27 0.55 -2.83
CA VAL A 83 0.75 -0.15 -2.06
C VAL A 83 0.86 -1.57 -2.55
N VAL A 84 2.09 -2.05 -2.75
CA VAL A 84 2.39 -3.45 -3.03
C VAL A 84 2.76 -4.14 -1.72
N TRP A 85 2.10 -5.27 -1.44
CA TRP A 85 2.37 -6.15 -0.32
C TRP A 85 2.96 -7.47 -0.85
N PRO A 86 4.30 -7.55 -1.00
CA PRO A 86 4.95 -8.70 -1.62
C PRO A 86 4.91 -9.92 -0.70
N LEU A 87 4.64 -11.12 -1.24
CA LEU A 87 4.73 -12.37 -0.48
C LEU A 87 6.18 -12.89 -0.51
N LEU A 88 6.78 -13.08 0.67
CA LEU A 88 8.22 -13.38 0.80
C LEU A 88 8.44 -14.86 1.10
N GLY A 89 8.31 -15.68 0.06
CA GLY A 89 8.53 -17.14 0.08
C GLY A 89 7.24 -17.92 0.33
N SER A 90 7.35 -19.13 0.87
CA SER A 90 6.19 -19.92 1.32
C SER A 90 5.64 -19.35 2.62
N GLU A 91 5.17 -18.09 2.59
CA GLU A 91 4.18 -17.66 3.58
C GLU A 91 3.03 -18.63 3.37
N ASP A 92 2.90 -19.55 4.35
CA ASP A 92 2.06 -20.73 4.25
C ASP A 92 0.69 -20.33 3.68
N GLU A 93 0.13 -21.19 2.84
CA GLU A 93 -1.27 -21.10 2.37
C GLU A 93 -2.30 -21.00 3.53
N SER A 94 -1.83 -21.09 4.79
CA SER A 94 -2.59 -20.95 6.03
C SER A 94 -2.64 -19.53 6.62
N VAL A 95 -1.89 -18.55 6.11
CA VAL A 95 -1.92 -17.17 6.62
C VAL A 95 -3.00 -16.36 5.90
N ASP A 96 -3.95 -15.83 6.65
CA ASP A 96 -4.94 -14.87 6.16
C ASP A 96 -4.28 -13.50 5.93
N VAL A 97 -3.48 -13.40 4.86
CA VAL A 97 -2.80 -12.16 4.45
C VAL A 97 -3.80 -11.03 4.17
N PRO A 98 -4.92 -11.23 3.46
CA PRO A 98 -5.93 -10.20 3.30
C PRO A 98 -6.45 -9.66 4.64
N GLY A 99 -6.69 -10.54 5.63
CA GLY A 99 -7.10 -10.15 6.97
C GLY A 99 -6.05 -9.31 7.71
N GLU A 100 -4.75 -9.62 7.54
CA GLU A 100 -3.65 -8.82 8.10
C GLU A 100 -3.62 -7.41 7.49
N ILE A 101 -3.74 -7.31 6.16
CA ILE A 101 -3.78 -6.04 5.43
C ILE A 101 -5.00 -5.22 5.87
N GLU A 102 -6.17 -5.85 5.95
CA GLU A 102 -7.41 -5.21 6.40
C GLU A 102 -7.29 -4.70 7.84
N ALA A 103 -6.76 -5.50 8.76
CA ALA A 103 -6.54 -5.09 10.14
C ALA A 103 -5.65 -3.84 10.21
N MET A 104 -4.56 -3.82 9.44
CA MET A 104 -3.66 -2.67 9.36
C MET A 104 -4.34 -1.41 8.81
N LEU A 105 -5.15 -1.55 7.76
CA LEU A 105 -5.93 -0.44 7.18
C LEU A 105 -6.93 0.13 8.19
N ARG A 106 -7.62 -0.73 8.92
CA ARG A 106 -8.57 -0.34 9.98
C ARG A 106 -7.87 0.35 11.15
N GLU A 107 -6.69 -0.13 11.56
CA GLU A 107 -5.85 0.54 12.56
C GLU A 107 -5.45 1.95 12.13
N CYS A 108 -5.24 2.18 10.82
CA CYS A 108 -4.96 3.50 10.25
C CYS A 108 -6.20 4.40 10.13
N GLY A 109 -7.39 3.90 10.47
CA GLY A 109 -8.66 4.64 10.41
C GLY A 109 -9.38 4.58 9.06
N VAL A 110 -8.95 3.71 8.13
CA VAL A 110 -9.67 3.47 6.87
C VAL A 110 -10.88 2.58 7.16
N GLY A 111 -12.08 3.11 6.94
CA GLY A 111 -13.34 2.44 7.27
C GLY A 111 -13.94 1.58 6.14
N ASP A 112 -13.72 1.96 4.88
CA ASP A 112 -14.19 1.24 3.69
C ASP A 112 -13.03 0.42 3.11
N VAL A 113 -12.95 -0.85 3.52
CA VAL A 113 -11.98 -1.82 3.00
C VAL A 113 -12.73 -2.87 2.21
N ARG A 114 -12.29 -3.13 0.97
CA ARG A 114 -12.88 -4.12 0.06
C ARG A 114 -11.83 -5.11 -0.36
N PHE A 115 -12.22 -6.39 -0.43
CA PHE A 115 -11.38 -7.44 -0.98
C PHE A 115 -11.98 -7.93 -2.30
N LEU A 116 -11.15 -8.05 -3.33
CA LEU A 116 -11.49 -8.66 -4.60
C LEU A 116 -10.90 -10.07 -4.63
N ASP A 117 -11.76 -11.09 -4.77
CA ASP A 117 -11.33 -12.49 -4.78
C ASP A 117 -10.61 -12.90 -6.08
N HIS A 118 -10.77 -12.12 -7.16
CA HIS A 118 -10.16 -12.41 -8.45
C HIS A 118 -8.67 -12.07 -8.45
N ARG A 119 -7.85 -12.99 -8.98
CA ARG A 119 -6.41 -12.78 -9.16
C ARG A 119 -6.13 -12.04 -10.47
N PHE A 120 -5.41 -10.93 -10.35
CA PHE A 120 -4.95 -10.14 -11.49
C PHE A 120 -3.53 -10.53 -11.94
N PRO A 121 -3.19 -10.35 -13.22
CA PRO A 121 -1.81 -10.44 -13.68
C PRO A 121 -0.94 -9.30 -13.12
N LEU A 122 0.38 -9.53 -13.04
CA LEU A 122 1.36 -8.52 -12.63
C LEU A 122 1.57 -7.46 -13.73
N GLU A 123 0.57 -6.63 -13.94
CA GLU A 123 0.60 -5.55 -14.92
C GLU A 123 1.27 -4.29 -14.37
N PHE A 124 1.97 -3.59 -15.26
CA PHE A 124 2.65 -2.33 -15.03
C PHE A 124 2.25 -1.36 -16.12
N CYS A 125 2.21 -0.08 -15.80
CA CYS A 125 1.93 0.96 -16.78
C CYS A 125 3.07 1.05 -17.81
N ASP A 126 2.71 1.06 -19.10
CA ASP A 126 3.67 1.09 -20.21
C ASP A 126 4.47 2.40 -20.28
N ASP A 127 3.91 3.51 -19.77
CA ASP A 127 4.54 4.84 -19.86
C ASP A 127 5.54 5.10 -18.73
N CYS A 128 5.22 4.69 -17.51
CA CYS A 128 6.01 5.01 -16.31
C CYS A 128 6.64 3.79 -15.61
N GLY A 129 6.20 2.58 -15.96
CA GLY A 129 6.64 1.32 -15.34
C GLY A 129 6.12 1.11 -13.92
N ALA A 130 5.22 1.95 -13.41
CA ALA A 130 4.63 1.77 -12.10
C ALA A 130 3.64 0.59 -12.07
N PRO A 131 3.48 -0.10 -10.92
CA PRO A 131 2.48 -1.15 -10.77
C PRO A 131 1.06 -0.60 -11.02
N MET A 132 0.20 -1.43 -11.62
CA MET A 132 -1.25 -1.17 -11.68
C MET A 132 -1.93 -1.66 -10.38
N TYR A 133 -2.98 -0.99 -9.95
CA TYR A 133 -3.64 -1.23 -8.66
C TYR A 133 -5.13 -1.51 -8.82
N PRO A 134 -5.74 -2.32 -7.94
CA PRO A 134 -7.15 -2.66 -8.05
C PRO A 134 -8.05 -1.46 -7.75
N SER A 135 -9.10 -1.29 -8.56
CA SER A 135 -10.16 -0.30 -8.35
C SER A 135 -11.40 -0.93 -7.71
N ALA A 136 -12.30 -0.09 -7.20
CA ALA A 136 -13.56 -0.56 -6.62
C ALA A 136 -14.52 -1.18 -7.65
N GLU A 137 -14.24 -1.00 -8.94
CA GLU A 137 -15.00 -1.54 -10.08
C GLU A 137 -14.56 -2.96 -10.45
N GLY A 138 -13.48 -3.47 -9.86
CA GLY A 138 -12.93 -4.78 -10.18
C GLY A 138 -11.97 -4.77 -11.36
N GLU A 139 -11.40 -3.61 -11.69
CA GLU A 139 -10.41 -3.42 -12.75
C GLU A 139 -9.05 -3.04 -12.15
N VAL A 140 -8.01 -3.02 -12.98
CA VAL A 140 -6.69 -2.51 -12.61
C VAL A 140 -6.48 -1.12 -13.23
N ALA A 141 -6.05 -0.18 -12.42
CA ALA A 141 -5.87 1.22 -12.81
C ALA A 141 -4.49 1.72 -12.42
N HIS A 142 -4.00 2.70 -13.18
CA HIS A 142 -2.79 3.43 -12.82
C HIS A 142 -3.12 4.35 -11.63
N ALA A 143 -2.23 4.42 -10.64
CA ALA A 143 -2.40 5.32 -9.52
C ALA A 143 -1.98 6.74 -9.91
N GLU A 144 -2.92 7.69 -9.88
CA GLU A 144 -2.66 9.07 -10.25
C GLU A 144 -3.31 10.05 -9.26
N MET A 145 -2.48 10.92 -8.67
CA MET A 145 -2.97 12.00 -7.82
C MET A 145 -3.63 13.08 -8.66
N PRO A 146 -4.76 13.67 -8.22
CA PRO A 146 -5.39 14.76 -8.96
C PRO A 146 -4.42 15.93 -9.20
N GLU A 147 -4.49 16.55 -10.39
CA GLU A 147 -3.54 17.56 -10.85
C GLU A 147 -3.37 18.74 -9.87
N GLU A 148 -4.47 19.23 -9.29
CA GLU A 148 -4.48 20.34 -8.32
C GLU A 148 -3.63 20.05 -7.06
N GLN A 149 -3.46 18.77 -6.71
CA GLN A 149 -2.68 18.31 -5.55
C GLN A 149 -1.27 17.86 -5.96
N ALA A 150 -1.08 17.40 -7.20
CA ALA A 150 0.24 17.05 -7.74
C ALA A 150 1.19 18.27 -7.80
N GLU A 151 0.66 19.48 -8.00
CA GLU A 151 1.45 20.73 -8.00
C GLU A 151 1.93 21.16 -6.60
N GLN A 152 1.28 20.68 -5.53
CA GLN A 152 1.58 21.08 -4.15
C GLN A 152 2.60 20.16 -3.46
N ILE A 153 2.92 19.01 -4.06
CA ILE A 153 3.93 18.07 -3.55
C ILE A 153 5.30 18.60 -3.99
N PRO A 154 6.22 18.95 -3.06
CA PRO A 154 7.52 19.48 -3.44
C PRO A 154 8.31 18.43 -4.23
N ARG A 155 8.52 18.71 -5.52
CA ARG A 155 9.19 17.81 -6.49
C ARG A 155 10.69 17.63 -6.22
N HIS A 156 11.24 18.27 -5.19
CA HIS A 156 12.64 18.18 -4.82
C HIS A 156 12.78 18.01 -3.30
N LEU A 157 13.25 16.83 -2.89
CA LEU A 157 13.86 16.61 -1.58
C LEU A 157 15.36 16.90 -1.72
N HIS A 158 15.84 17.95 -1.06
CA HIS A 158 17.26 18.29 -0.95
C HIS A 158 17.88 17.66 0.29
#